data_AF-X1L5E8-F1
#
_entry.id   AF-X1L5E8-F1
#
_cell.length_a   1.000
_cell.length_b   1.000
_cell.length_c   1.000
_cell.angle_alpha   90.00
_cell.angle_beta   90.00
_cell.angle_gamma   90.00
#
_symmetry.space_group_name_H-M   'P 1'
#
loop_
_entity.id
_entity.type
_entity.pdbx_description
1 polymer ?
#
loop_
_entity_poly.entity_id
_entity_poly.type
_entity_poly.pdbx_seq_one_letter_code
_entity_poly.pdbx_strand_id
1 'polypeptide(L)'
;MKRLVIPTVLAAAVVLMASSASATGLLIPTDRNLGPLAIKYHRAKVKIKDRVAVTHVDQVFVNHTNRDLEATYIFPLPKGATVSDFYLYVNGKRTKGEILEKNRARNIYEG
;
A
#
# COMPACT_ATOMS: atom_id res chain seq x y z
N MET A 1 -41.98 16.59 9.76
CA MET A 1 -40.57 16.71 10.20
C MET A 1 -39.85 15.37 10.43
N LYS A 2 -40.53 14.24 10.72
CA LYS A 2 -39.88 12.95 11.05
C LYS A 2 -39.31 12.14 9.86
N ARG A 3 -39.63 12.49 8.61
CA ARG A 3 -39.27 11.70 7.41
C ARG A 3 -37.82 11.89 6.92
N LEU A 4 -37.18 13.01 7.25
CA LEU A 4 -35.80 13.28 6.86
C LEU A 4 -34.76 12.71 7.83
N VAL A 5 -35.16 12.33 9.05
CA VAL A 5 -34.21 11.97 10.11
C VAL A 5 -33.59 10.59 9.89
N ILE A 6 -34.40 9.64 9.38
CA ILE A 6 -34.01 8.24 9.15
C ILE A 6 -32.89 8.10 8.09
N PRO A 7 -32.99 8.68 6.88
CA PRO A 7 -31.93 8.56 5.87
C PRO A 7 -30.61 9.22 6.33
N THR A 8 -30.70 10.32 7.09
CA THR A 8 -29.51 11.02 7.60
C THR A 8 -28.80 10.24 8.70
N VAL A 9 -29.55 9.58 9.59
CA VAL A 9 -28.99 8.68 10.62
C VAL A 9 -28.35 7.45 9.98
N LEU A 10 -28.97 6.90 8.94
CA LEU A 10 -28.42 5.74 8.22
C LEU A 10 -27.12 6.09 7.47
N ALA A 11 -27.07 7.25 6.81
CA ALA A 11 -25.86 7.73 6.15
C ALA A 11 -24.72 7.98 7.15
N ALA A 12 -25.01 8.58 8.31
CA ALA A 12 -24.02 8.81 9.36
C ALA A 12 -23.49 7.48 9.95
N ALA A 13 -24.36 6.48 10.12
CA ALA A 13 -23.97 5.15 10.59
C ALA A 13 -23.04 4.41 9.59
N VAL A 14 -23.25 4.59 8.27
CA VAL A 14 -22.38 4.01 7.24
C VAL A 14 -20.99 4.65 7.23
N VAL A 15 -20.89 5.97 7.46
CA VAL A 15 -19.59 6.65 7.58
C VAL A 15 -18.81 6.16 8.81
N LEU A 16 -19.50 5.87 9.92
CA LEU A 16 -18.89 5.32 11.14
C LEU A 16 -18.43 3.86 10.99
N MET A 17 -18.91 3.14 9.98
CA MET A 17 -18.46 1.77 9.64
C MET A 17 -17.33 1.73 8.62
N ALA A 18 -16.79 2.89 8.19
CA ALA A 18 -15.55 2.93 7.44
C ALA A 18 -14.40 2.46 8.35
N SER A 19 -14.12 1.17 8.33
CA SER A 19 -13.02 0.57 9.08
C SER A 19 -11.71 1.20 8.65
N SER A 20 -10.91 1.64 9.62
CA SER A 20 -9.56 2.12 9.40
C SER A 20 -8.73 1.02 8.73
N ALA A 21 -8.55 1.11 7.42
CA ALA A 21 -7.61 0.26 6.71
C ALA A 21 -6.21 0.83 6.88
N SER A 22 -5.39 0.21 7.73
CA SER A 22 -3.95 0.49 7.78
C SER A 22 -3.29 -0.04 6.50
N ALA A 23 -3.17 0.82 5.50
CA ALA A 23 -2.53 0.52 4.22
C ALA A 23 -1.06 1.01 4.21
N THR A 24 -0.34 0.87 5.33
CA THR A 24 1.06 1.29 5.40
C THR A 24 1.96 0.14 5.00
N GLY A 25 2.59 0.24 3.83
CA GLY A 25 3.66 -0.68 3.44
C GLY A 25 4.91 -0.52 4.32
N LEU A 26 5.61 -1.62 4.56
CA LEU A 26 6.89 -1.67 5.25
C LEU A 26 8.00 -2.04 4.27
N LEU A 27 9.19 -1.48 4.45
CA LEU A 27 10.38 -1.85 3.72
C LEU A 27 11.40 -2.42 4.70
N ILE A 28 11.59 -3.73 4.69
CA ILE A 28 12.33 -4.48 5.72
C ILE A 28 13.68 -4.93 5.14
N PRO A 29 14.82 -4.48 5.67
CA PRO A 29 16.14 -4.94 5.23
C PRO A 29 16.33 -6.43 5.42
N THR A 30 17.14 -7.05 4.55
CA THR A 30 17.62 -8.42 4.74
C THR A 30 18.58 -8.53 5.93
N ASP A 31 19.31 -7.46 6.26
CA ASP A 31 20.15 -7.35 7.46
C ASP A 31 19.30 -7.28 8.73
N ARG A 32 19.34 -8.35 9.53
CA ARG A 32 18.52 -8.51 10.75
C ARG A 32 18.88 -7.56 11.88
N ASN A 33 20.03 -6.89 11.81
CA ASN A 33 20.41 -5.88 12.80
C ASN A 33 19.71 -4.53 12.54
N LEU A 34 19.10 -4.37 11.37
CA LEU A 34 18.36 -3.17 10.99
C LEU A 34 16.86 -3.41 11.15
N GLY A 35 16.16 -2.41 11.68
CA GLY A 35 14.69 -2.38 11.66
C GLY A 35 14.15 -1.97 10.28
N PRO A 36 12.81 -1.96 10.10
CA PRO A 36 12.18 -1.41 8.91
C PRO A 36 12.65 0.02 8.63
N LEU A 37 12.83 0.36 7.35
CA LEU A 37 13.27 1.70 6.95
C LEU A 37 12.25 2.77 7.37
N ALA A 38 12.77 3.94 7.74
CA ALA A 38 11.95 5.08 8.14
C ALA A 38 11.12 5.57 6.94
N ILE A 39 9.84 5.84 7.19
CA ILE A 39 8.93 6.42 6.19
C ILE A 39 9.08 7.93 6.23
N LYS A 40 9.53 8.53 5.13
CA LYS A 40 9.54 9.99 4.94
C LYS A 40 8.12 10.51 4.77
N TYR A 41 7.33 9.83 3.94
CA TYR A 41 5.91 10.08 3.84
C TYR A 41 5.16 8.86 3.30
N HIS A 42 3.87 8.82 3.62
CA HIS A 42 2.89 7.88 3.09
C HIS A 42 1.67 8.70 2.64
N ARG A 43 1.26 8.56 1.39
CA ARG A 43 0.11 9.26 0.81
C ARG A 43 -0.80 8.27 0.11
N ALA A 44 -2.02 8.15 0.59
CA ALA A 44 -3.07 7.37 -0.06
C ALA A 44 -4.08 8.33 -0.70
N LYS A 45 -4.35 8.15 -2.01
CA LYS A 45 -5.39 8.86 -2.74
C LYS A 45 -6.43 7.85 -3.20
N VAL A 46 -7.67 7.98 -2.74
CA VAL A 46 -8.77 7.09 -3.11
C VAL A 46 -9.69 7.81 -4.09
N LYS A 47 -10.03 7.14 -5.20
CA LYS A 47 -11.07 7.56 -6.13
C LYS A 47 -12.15 6.49 -6.15
N ILE A 48 -13.39 6.89 -5.89
CA ILE A 48 -14.55 5.98 -5.91
C ILE A 48 -15.42 6.37 -7.10
N LYS A 49 -15.68 5.40 -7.98
CA LYS A 49 -16.57 5.56 -9.14
C LYS A 49 -17.34 4.26 -9.34
N ASP A 50 -18.66 4.35 -9.53
CA ASP A 50 -19.53 3.21 -9.86
C ASP A 50 -19.34 2.00 -8.93
N ARG A 51 -19.23 2.26 -7.61
CA ARG A 51 -18.96 1.27 -6.54
C ARG A 51 -17.58 0.59 -6.58
N VAL A 52 -16.66 1.05 -7.41
CA VAL A 52 -15.27 0.62 -7.43
C VAL A 52 -14.39 1.68 -6.79
N ALA A 53 -13.53 1.28 -5.86
CA ALA A 53 -12.52 2.14 -5.24
C ALA A 53 -11.14 1.85 -5.85
N VAL A 54 -10.51 2.87 -6.41
CA VAL A 54 -9.11 2.82 -6.87
C VAL A 54 -8.26 3.62 -5.90
N THR A 55 -7.34 2.94 -5.23
CA THR A 55 -6.41 3.54 -4.26
C THR A 55 -5.02 3.62 -4.86
N HIS A 56 -4.48 4.84 -4.95
CA HIS A 56 -3.09 5.07 -5.31
C HIS A 56 -2.28 5.39 -4.05
N VAL A 57 -1.27 4.58 -3.78
CA VAL A 57 -0.38 4.73 -2.62
C VAL A 57 1.00 5.17 -3.10
N ASP A 58 1.49 6.28 -2.56
CA ASP A 58 2.83 6.81 -2.77
C ASP A 58 3.58 6.83 -1.42
N GLN A 59 4.69 6.09 -1.35
CA GLN A 59 5.51 5.93 -0.14
C GLN A 59 6.98 6.19 -0.46
N VAL A 60 7.62 6.97 0.39
CA VAL A 60 9.08 7.18 0.35
C VAL A 60 9.70 6.69 1.64
N PHE A 61 10.70 5.82 1.49
CA PHE A 61 11.52 5.29 2.57
C PHE A 61 12.91 5.93 2.53
N VAL A 62 13.54 6.05 3.70
CA VAL A 62 14.90 6.59 3.82
C VAL A 62 15.84 5.51 4.35
N ASN A 63 16.91 5.28 3.61
CA ASN A 63 18.07 4.53 4.09
C ASN A 63 18.99 5.48 4.86
N HIS A 64 19.11 5.32 6.18
CA HIS A 64 20.01 6.12 7.02
C HIS A 64 21.41 5.51 7.17
N THR A 65 21.71 4.43 6.46
CA THR A 65 23.06 3.86 6.40
C THR A 65 23.87 4.49 5.28
N ASN A 66 25.17 4.24 5.27
CA ASN A 66 26.11 4.70 4.25
C ASN A 66 26.38 3.65 3.15
N ARG A 67 25.52 2.63 3.04
CA ARG A 67 25.65 1.54 2.07
C ARG A 67 24.30 1.21 1.43
N ASP A 68 24.33 0.55 0.28
CA ASP A 68 23.13 0.00 -0.32
C ASP A 68 22.56 -1.15 0.53
N LEU A 69 21.23 -1.21 0.62
CA LEU A 69 20.51 -2.24 1.36
C LEU A 69 19.58 -2.99 0.44
N GLU A 70 19.63 -4.32 0.51
CA GLU A 70 18.57 -5.17 0.02
C GLU A 70 17.42 -5.18 1.04
N ALA A 71 16.19 -5.03 0.56
CA ALA A 71 15.02 -4.99 1.40
C ALA A 71 13.78 -5.59 0.71
N THR A 72 12.93 -6.21 1.52
CA THR A 72 11.62 -6.71 1.09
C THR A 72 10.56 -5.65 1.37
N TYR A 73 9.83 -5.26 0.33
CA TYR A 73 8.65 -4.41 0.47
C TYR A 73 7.41 -5.27 0.75
N ILE A 74 6.77 -5.05 1.90
CA ILE A 74 5.58 -5.77 2.32
C ILE A 74 4.42 -4.78 2.38
N PHE A 75 3.35 -5.07 1.64
CA PHE A 75 2.15 -4.26 1.63
C PHE A 75 0.91 -5.12 1.92
N PRO A 76 0.12 -4.82 2.97
CA PRO A 76 -1.09 -5.57 3.27
C PRO A 76 -2.19 -5.23 2.26
N LEU A 77 -2.72 -6.24 1.57
CA LEU A 77 -3.84 -6.07 0.65
C LEU A 77 -5.16 -6.46 1.34
N PRO A 78 -6.19 -5.61 1.31
CA PRO A 78 -7.50 -5.96 1.84
C PRO A 78 -8.14 -7.07 0.99
N LYS A 79 -9.01 -7.85 1.63
CA LYS A 79 -9.74 -8.93 0.94
C LYS A 79 -10.55 -8.36 -0.23
N GLY A 80 -10.39 -8.95 -1.42
CA GLY A 80 -11.09 -8.54 -2.64
C GLY A 80 -10.43 -7.39 -3.40
N ALA A 81 -9.30 -6.85 -2.93
CA ALA A 81 -8.48 -5.93 -3.71
C ALA A 81 -7.42 -6.67 -4.53
N THR A 82 -7.09 -6.10 -5.68
CA THR A 82 -6.03 -6.58 -6.57
C THR A 82 -5.08 -5.43 -6.87
N VAL A 83 -3.79 -5.73 -7.00
CA VAL A 83 -2.77 -4.76 -7.44
C VAL A 83 -2.77 -4.71 -8.97
N SER A 84 -2.99 -3.53 -9.54
CA SER A 84 -2.88 -3.32 -10.99
C SER A 84 -1.48 -2.93 -11.44
N ASP A 85 -0.77 -2.17 -10.60
CA ASP A 85 0.48 -1.52 -10.95
C ASP A 85 1.41 -1.39 -9.75
N PHE A 86 2.71 -1.58 -9.99
CA PHE A 86 3.76 -1.31 -9.01
C PHE A 86 4.96 -0.63 -9.69
N TYR A 87 5.46 0.44 -9.08
CA TYR A 87 6.61 1.21 -9.57
C TYR A 87 7.56 1.50 -8.42
N LEU A 88 8.84 1.25 -8.64
CA LEU A 88 9.91 1.64 -7.74
C LEU A 88 10.64 2.85 -8.33
N TYR A 89 10.93 3.85 -7.51
CA TYR A 89 11.77 4.98 -7.89
C TYR A 89 13.06 4.93 -7.09
N VAL A 90 14.19 4.65 -7.75
CA VAL A 90 15.52 4.66 -7.12
C VAL A 90 16.30 5.83 -7.69
N ASN A 91 16.76 6.73 -6.83
CA ASN A 91 17.49 7.95 -7.23
C ASN A 91 16.74 8.76 -8.33
N GLY A 92 15.42 8.85 -8.22
CA GLY A 92 14.56 9.55 -9.19
C GLY A 92 14.27 8.78 -10.48
N LYS A 93 14.93 7.64 -10.73
CA LYS A 93 14.67 6.80 -11.91
C LYS A 93 13.53 5.83 -11.61
N ARG A 94 12.49 5.88 -12.45
CA ARG A 94 11.33 4.98 -12.39
C ARG A 94 11.70 3.62 -12.98
N THR A 95 11.45 2.56 -12.21
CA THR A 95 11.53 1.17 -12.61
C THR A 95 10.15 0.55 -12.43
N LYS A 96 9.56 0.00 -13.51
CA LYS A 96 8.30 -0.72 -13.41
C LYS A 96 8.56 -2.09 -12.80
N GLY A 97 7.85 -2.42 -11.72
CA GLY A 97 7.86 -3.78 -11.20
C GLY A 97 6.99 -4.68 -12.06
N GLU A 98 7.43 -5.91 -12.27
CA GLU A 98 6.61 -6.94 -12.90
C GLU A 98 5.81 -7.67 -11.81
N ILE A 99 4.50 -7.74 -11.98
CA ILE A 99 3.64 -8.55 -11.12
C ILE A 99 3.67 -9.97 -11.65
N LEU A 100 4.21 -10.88 -10.85
CA LEU A 100 4.38 -12.28 -11.21
C LEU A 100 3.55 -13.19 -10.31
N GLU A 101 3.14 -14.34 -10.84
CA GLU A 101 2.59 -15.43 -10.03
C GLU A 101 3.67 -15.94 -9.05
N LYS A 102 3.25 -16.36 -7.86
CA LYS A 102 4.12 -16.69 -6.73
C LYS A 102 5.21 -17.70 -7.08
N ASN A 103 4.86 -18.80 -7.73
CA ASN A 103 5.84 -19.85 -8.05
C ASN A 103 6.81 -19.37 -9.13
N ARG A 104 6.33 -18.61 -10.12
CA ARG A 104 7.20 -18.00 -11.13
C ARG A 104 8.17 -16.98 -10.50
N ALA A 105 7.68 -16.12 -9.61
CA ALA A 105 8.51 -15.15 -8.90
C ALA A 105 9.60 -15.86 -8.06
N ARG A 106 9.23 -16.94 -7.36
CA ARG A 106 10.16 -17.75 -6.57
C ARG A 106 11.25 -18.37 -7.44
N ASN A 107 10.88 -18.98 -8.57
CA ASN A 107 11.86 -19.61 -9.46
C ASN A 107 12.86 -18.61 -10.05
N ILE A 108 12.45 -17.36 -10.30
CA ILE A 108 13.37 -16.32 -10.81
C ILE A 108 14.33 -15.83 -9.72
N TYR A 109 13.91 -15.81 -8.45
CA TYR A 109 14.69 -15.26 -7.35
C TYR A 109 15.60 -16.29 -6.66
N GLU A 110 15.10 -17.51 -6.46
CA GLU A 110 15.78 -18.59 -5.73
C GLU A 110 16.45 -19.61 -6.66
N GLY A 111 16.20 -19.54 -7.96
CA GLY A 111 16.66 -20.51 -8.98
C GLY A 111 18.04 -20.22 -9.56
#